data_AF-A0A962ASW1-F1
#
_entry.id   AF-A0A962ASW1-F1
#
_cell.length_a   1.000
_cell.length_b   1.000
_cell.length_c   1.000
_cell.angle_alpha   90.00
_cell.angle_beta   90.00
_cell.angle_gamma   90.00
#
_symmetry.space_group_name_H-M   'P 1'
#
loop_
_entity.id
_entity.type
_entity.pdbx_description
1 polymer ?
#
loop_
_entity_poly.entity_id
_entity_poly.type
_entity_poly.pdbx_seq_one_letter_code
_entity_poly.pdbx_strand_id
1 'polypeptide(L)'
;MDHIAGRIAEIARNIEIVGADPVTRHGFTQVPNFILTKPELSVGAKLAYAMLLKYAWADDACFPGQMKLAGDMGAGERSVRTYLKELETAGLLEITQRGLGKTNLYRLFLTVGKPAKRRRA
;
A
#
# COMPACT_ATOMS: atom_id res chain seq x y z
N MET A 1 -27.80 -17.24 -32.86
CA MET A 1 -26.65 -16.92 -32.00
C MET A 1 -27.03 -15.71 -31.15
N ASP A 2 -28.14 -15.76 -30.41
CA ASP A 2 -28.74 -14.53 -29.82
C ASP A 2 -29.41 -14.77 -28.46
N HIS A 3 -28.84 -15.66 -27.62
CA HIS A 3 -29.40 -15.94 -26.29
C HIS A 3 -28.45 -15.63 -25.12
N ILE A 4 -27.22 -15.16 -25.40
CA ILE A 4 -26.26 -14.79 -24.35
C ILE A 4 -26.29 -13.28 -24.09
N ALA A 5 -26.50 -12.45 -25.12
CA ALA A 5 -26.53 -10.99 -24.99
C ALA A 5 -27.64 -10.49 -24.06
N GLY A 6 -28.83 -11.11 -24.08
CA GLY A 6 -29.94 -10.75 -23.20
C GLY A 6 -29.72 -11.10 -21.73
N ARG A 7 -28.86 -12.09 -21.44
CA ARG A 7 -28.62 -12.59 -20.07
C ARG A 7 -27.56 -11.79 -19.30
N ILE A 8 -26.81 -10.92 -20.00
CA ILE A 8 -25.79 -10.04 -19.42
C ILE A 8 -26.39 -8.67 -19.04
N ALA A 9 -27.50 -8.28 -19.66
CA ALA A 9 -28.22 -7.03 -19.34
C ALA A 9 -28.91 -7.06 -17.96
N GLU A 10 -29.04 -8.23 -17.36
CA GLU A 10 -29.83 -8.47 -16.14
C GLU A 10 -29.02 -9.18 -15.05
N ILE A 11 -27.75 -8.80 -14.87
CA ILE A 11 -27.16 -8.90 -13.52
C ILE A 11 -27.85 -7.80 -12.72
N ALA A 12 -29.04 -8.11 -12.21
CA ALA A 12 -29.74 -7.27 -11.26
C ALA A 12 -28.74 -6.93 -10.16
N ARG A 13 -28.34 -5.66 -10.07
CA ARG A 13 -27.63 -5.14 -8.91
C ARG A 13 -28.61 -5.23 -7.74
N ASN A 14 -28.63 -6.38 -7.08
CA ASN A 14 -29.52 -6.72 -5.98
C ASN A 14 -28.95 -6.27 -4.62
N ILE A 15 -27.84 -5.54 -4.63
CA ILE A 15 -27.21 -4.95 -3.47
C ILE A 15 -26.88 -3.49 -3.81
N GLU A 16 -27.45 -2.58 -3.02
CA GLU A 16 -27.14 -1.15 -3.05
C GLU A 16 -26.34 -0.79 -1.78
N ILE A 17 -25.18 -0.15 -1.94
CA ILE A 17 -24.46 0.43 -0.81
C ILE A 17 -24.95 1.86 -0.62
N VAL A 18 -25.94 2.03 0.25
CA VAL A 18 -26.46 3.35 0.62
C VAL A 18 -25.46 4.02 1.57
N GLY A 19 -24.91 5.17 1.17
CA GLY A 19 -23.91 5.91 1.95
C GLY A 19 -22.45 5.61 1.61
N ALA A 20 -22.17 4.79 0.58
CA ALA A 20 -20.85 4.78 -0.06
C ALA A 20 -20.66 6.14 -0.76
N ASP A 21 -19.99 7.07 -0.09
CA ASP A 21 -19.57 8.31 -0.74
C ASP A 21 -18.59 7.96 -1.90
N PRO A 22 -18.54 8.77 -2.97
CA PRO A 22 -17.62 8.58 -4.11
C PRO A 22 -16.19 8.14 -3.73
N VAL A 23 -15.69 8.53 -2.55
CA VAL A 23 -14.39 8.19 -1.97
C VAL A 23 -14.29 6.69 -1.64
N THR A 24 -15.31 6.07 -1.06
CA THR A 24 -15.30 4.63 -0.73
C THR A 24 -15.47 3.74 -1.96
N ARG A 25 -15.95 4.31 -3.07
CA ARG A 25 -16.17 3.59 -4.34
C ARG A 25 -14.87 3.05 -4.95
N HIS A 26 -13.74 3.63 -4.60
CA HIS A 26 -12.40 3.19 -5.02
C HIS A 26 -11.72 2.28 -3.99
N GLY A 27 -12.46 1.80 -2.99
CA GLY A 27 -11.98 0.90 -1.95
C GLY A 27 -11.46 1.61 -0.71
N PHE A 28 -11.05 0.82 0.27
CA PHE A 28 -10.42 1.29 1.51
C PHE A 28 -9.16 0.45 1.79
N THR A 29 -8.25 1.02 2.57
CA THR A 29 -7.03 0.34 2.99
C THR A 29 -7.10 0.07 4.48
N GLN A 30 -7.17 -1.20 4.86
CA GLN A 30 -7.06 -1.63 6.25
C GLN A 30 -5.62 -1.48 6.74
N VAL A 31 -5.40 -0.98 7.95
CA VAL A 31 -4.06 -0.84 8.53
C VAL A 31 -4.06 -1.52 9.89
N PRO A 32 -3.09 -2.41 10.20
CA PRO A 32 -3.00 -3.01 11.52
C PRO A 32 -2.84 -1.94 12.61
N ASN A 33 -3.67 -2.02 13.66
CA ASN A 33 -3.67 -1.01 14.72
C ASN A 33 -2.30 -0.81 15.38
N PHE A 34 -1.48 -1.86 15.49
CA PHE A 34 -0.15 -1.75 16.07
C PHE A 34 0.77 -0.79 15.28
N ILE A 35 0.54 -0.59 13.98
CA ILE A 35 1.25 0.41 13.18
C ILE A 35 0.79 1.81 13.58
N LEU A 36 -0.54 2.00 13.70
CA LEU A 36 -1.16 3.27 14.03
C LEU A 36 -0.79 3.73 15.46
N THR A 37 -0.68 2.80 16.40
CA THR A 37 -0.39 3.07 17.80
C THR A 37 1.09 3.02 18.16
N LYS A 38 1.99 2.70 17.22
CA LYS A 38 3.45 2.68 17.46
C LYS A 38 3.98 4.10 17.66
N PRO A 39 4.47 4.50 18.85
CA PRO A 39 4.90 5.87 19.11
C PRO A 39 6.24 6.21 18.44
N GLU A 40 7.07 5.21 18.14
CA GLU A 40 8.35 5.41 17.46
C GLU A 40 8.20 5.72 15.96
N LEU A 41 6.98 5.62 15.42
CA LEU A 41 6.67 5.97 14.04
C LEU A 41 6.06 7.37 13.95
N SER A 42 6.62 8.19 13.07
CA SER A 42 6.07 9.45 12.64
C SER A 42 4.73 9.25 11.95
N VAL A 43 3.88 10.28 12.01
CA VAL A 43 2.58 10.28 11.31
C VAL A 43 2.77 10.03 9.80
N GLY A 44 3.82 10.60 9.22
CA GLY A 44 4.16 10.38 7.81
C GLY A 44 4.58 8.94 7.51
N ALA A 45 5.34 8.28 8.38
CA ALA A 45 5.69 6.87 8.24
C ALA A 45 4.46 5.95 8.34
N LYS A 46 3.53 6.24 9.24
CA LYS A 46 2.25 5.51 9.34
C LYS A 46 1.43 5.63 8.06
N LEU A 47 1.32 6.84 7.51
CA LEU A 47 0.62 7.08 6.25
C LEU A 47 1.33 6.40 5.07
N ALA A 48 2.67 6.46 5.00
CA ALA A 48 3.44 5.76 3.98
C ALA A 48 3.21 4.24 4.02
N TYR A 49 3.13 3.64 5.21
CA TYR A 49 2.80 2.22 5.37
C TYR A 49 1.40 1.91 4.86
N ALA A 50 0.41 2.75 5.19
CA ALA A 50 -0.95 2.61 4.65
C ALA A 50 -0.95 2.69 3.12
N MET A 51 -0.26 3.66 2.52
CA MET A 51 -0.16 3.77 1.06
C MET A 51 0.52 2.55 0.42
N LEU A 52 1.55 1.99 1.05
CA LEU A 52 2.17 0.75 0.58
C LEU A 52 1.17 -0.43 0.61
N LEU A 53 0.33 -0.54 1.64
CA LEU A 53 -0.76 -1.53 1.68
C LEU A 53 -1.80 -1.28 0.58
N LYS A 54 -2.17 -0.02 0.33
CA LYS A 54 -3.06 0.37 -0.77
C LYS A 54 -2.53 -0.18 -2.10
N TYR A 55 -1.26 0.08 -2.42
CA TYR A 55 -0.67 -0.42 -3.69
C TYR A 55 -0.38 -1.92 -3.69
N ALA A 56 -0.24 -2.56 -2.52
CA ALA A 56 -0.08 -4.01 -2.45
C ALA A 56 -1.40 -4.75 -2.69
N TRP A 57 -2.53 -4.16 -2.28
CA TRP A 57 -3.87 -4.71 -2.52
C TRP A 57 -4.52 -4.23 -3.82
N ALA A 58 -4.09 -3.09 -4.36
CA ALA A 58 -4.49 -2.58 -5.66
C ALA A 58 -3.42 -2.87 -6.74
N ASP A 59 -3.71 -2.53 -7.99
CA ASP A 59 -2.75 -2.36 -9.10
C ASP A 59 -1.65 -3.43 -9.23
N ASP A 60 -2.02 -4.71 -9.38
CA ASP A 60 -1.10 -5.87 -9.58
C ASP A 60 0.02 -6.00 -8.53
N ALA A 61 -0.15 -5.40 -7.34
CA ALA A 61 0.90 -5.29 -6.31
C ALA A 61 2.18 -4.57 -6.82
N CYS A 62 2.02 -3.60 -7.73
CA CYS A 62 3.13 -2.84 -8.30
C CYS A 62 3.34 -1.50 -7.57
N PHE A 63 4.53 -1.30 -7.01
CA PHE A 63 4.86 -0.03 -6.36
C PHE A 63 5.16 1.07 -7.40
N PRO A 64 4.47 2.23 -7.36
CA PRO A 64 4.56 3.24 -8.41
C PRO A 64 5.81 4.15 -8.34
N GLY A 65 6.74 3.88 -7.41
CA GLY A 65 7.92 4.70 -7.19
C GLY A 65 7.70 5.85 -6.20
N GLN A 66 8.80 6.42 -5.70
CA GLN A 66 8.77 7.40 -4.60
C GLN A 66 8.15 8.74 -5.00
N MET A 67 8.37 9.22 -6.23
CA MET A 67 7.77 10.48 -6.70
C MET A 67 6.25 10.39 -6.79
N LYS A 68 5.70 9.27 -7.31
CA LYS A 68 4.26 9.07 -7.38
C LYS A 68 3.65 8.92 -5.98
N LEU A 69 4.30 8.15 -5.10
CA LEU A 69 3.92 8.08 -3.69
C LEU A 69 3.89 9.46 -3.03
N ALA A 70 4.90 10.30 -3.29
CA ALA A 70 4.97 11.66 -2.75
C ALA A 70 3.79 12.53 -3.23
N GLY A 71 3.47 12.46 -4.53
CA GLY A 71 2.30 13.14 -5.10
C GLY A 71 0.98 12.67 -4.47
N ASP A 72 0.79 11.37 -4.34
CA ASP A 72 -0.44 10.80 -3.76
C ASP A 72 -0.56 11.11 -2.26
N MET A 73 0.56 11.23 -1.55
CA MET A 73 0.60 11.64 -0.13
C MET A 73 0.50 13.15 0.09
N GLY A 74 0.66 13.98 -0.95
CA GLY A 74 0.83 15.43 -0.79
C GLY A 74 2.09 15.82 -0.02
N ALA A 75 3.16 15.03 -0.11
CA ALA A 75 4.41 15.23 0.62
C ALA A 75 5.60 15.48 -0.34
N GLY A 76 6.70 16.03 0.19
CA GLY A 76 7.94 16.12 -0.58
C GLY A 76 8.64 14.77 -0.72
N GLU A 77 9.35 14.53 -1.83
CA GLU A 77 10.07 13.27 -2.06
C GLU A 77 11.08 12.95 -0.95
N ARG A 78 11.76 13.99 -0.43
CA ARG A 78 12.68 13.85 0.71
C ARG A 78 11.98 13.32 1.96
N SER A 79 10.76 13.79 2.24
CA SER A 79 9.96 13.32 3.37
C SER A 79 9.57 11.86 3.18
N VAL A 80 9.13 11.48 1.97
CA VAL A 80 8.83 10.08 1.63
C VAL A 80 10.03 9.17 1.84
N ARG A 81 11.23 9.59 1.40
CA ARG A 81 12.47 8.84 1.63
C ARG A 81 12.73 8.63 3.12
N THR A 82 12.54 9.66 3.94
CA THR A 82 12.64 9.56 5.40
C THR A 82 11.63 8.57 5.98
N TYR A 83 10.37 8.66 5.57
CA TYR A 83 9.30 7.77 6.05
C TYR A 83 9.58 6.30 5.70
N LEU A 84 10.02 6.01 4.47
CA LEU A 84 10.39 4.65 4.07
C LEU A 84 11.59 4.14 4.87
N LYS A 85 12.59 4.99 5.11
CA LYS A 85 13.77 4.65 5.93
C LYS A 85 13.40 4.33 7.37
N GLU A 86 12.44 5.07 7.91
CA GLU A 86 11.90 4.87 9.25
C GLU A 86 11.20 3.51 9.38
N LEU A 87 10.36 3.17 8.40
CA LEU A 87 9.71 1.85 8.33
C LEU A 87 10.72 0.71 8.19
N GLU A 88 11.78 0.88 7.37
CA GLU A 88 12.87 -0.10 7.29
C GLU A 88 13.59 -0.28 8.64
N THR A 89 13.87 0.82 9.32
CA THR A 89 14.56 0.83 10.62
C THR A 89 13.71 0.16 11.70
N ALA A 90 12.39 0.36 11.64
CA ALA A 90 11.42 -0.29 12.53
C ALA A 90 11.16 -1.77 12.21
N GLY A 91 11.77 -2.32 11.13
CA GLY A 91 11.58 -3.71 10.70
C GLY A 91 10.22 -3.99 10.05
N LEU A 92 9.53 -2.94 9.59
CA LEU A 92 8.18 -3.03 9.01
C LEU A 92 8.18 -3.05 7.49
N LEU A 93 9.31 -2.67 6.89
CA LEU A 93 9.53 -2.64 5.45
C LEU A 93 10.92 -3.19 5.12
N GLU A 94 11.01 -3.96 4.04
CA GLU A 94 12.28 -4.30 3.40
C GLU A 94 12.23 -3.91 1.92
N ILE A 95 13.26 -3.22 1.45
CA ILE A 95 13.40 -2.80 0.05
C ILE A 95 14.58 -3.54 -0.57
N THR A 96 14.33 -4.39 -1.56
CA THR A 96 15.36 -5.12 -2.30
C THR A 96 15.51 -4.55 -3.72
N GLN A 97 16.71 -4.08 -4.07
CA GLN A 97 17.07 -3.74 -5.46
C GLN A 97 17.25 -5.02 -6.28
N ARG A 98 16.63 -5.08 -7.47
CA ARG A 98 16.58 -6.29 -8.31
C ARG A 98 17.50 -6.26 -9.53
N GLY A 99 18.36 -5.24 -9.63
CA GLY A 99 19.24 -5.00 -10.77
C GLY A 99 18.72 -3.90 -11.70
N LEU A 100 19.54 -3.56 -12.70
CA LEU A 100 19.29 -2.45 -13.62
C LEU A 100 17.98 -2.64 -14.40
N GLY A 101 17.16 -1.59 -14.47
CA GLY A 101 15.89 -1.60 -15.19
C GLY A 101 14.74 -2.36 -14.52
N LYS A 102 14.95 -2.97 -13.34
CA LYS A 102 13.90 -3.65 -12.58
C LYS A 102 13.44 -2.78 -11.40
N THR A 103 12.12 -2.69 -11.22
CA THR A 103 11.53 -2.04 -10.03
C THR A 103 11.98 -2.75 -8.76
N ASN A 104 12.22 -1.97 -7.71
CA ASN A 104 12.52 -2.50 -6.38
C ASN A 104 11.38 -3.40 -5.88
N LEU A 105 11.72 -4.43 -5.11
CA LEU A 105 10.74 -5.22 -4.37
C LEU A 105 10.57 -4.67 -2.96
N TYR A 106 9.33 -4.39 -2.59
CA TYR A 106 8.95 -3.91 -1.27
C TYR A 106 8.23 -5.04 -0.53
N ARG A 107 8.76 -5.48 0.62
CA ARG A 107 8.10 -6.45 1.50
C ARG A 107 7.61 -5.77 2.75
N LEU A 108 6.31 -5.84 3.01
CA LEU A 108 5.68 -5.34 4.23
C LEU A 108 5.57 -6.46 5.26
N PHE A 109 5.98 -6.18 6.49
CA PHE A 109 5.82 -7.13 7.60
C PHE A 109 4.59 -6.75 8.42
N LEU A 110 3.58 -7.62 8.39
CA LEU A 110 2.33 -7.49 9.15
C LEU A 110 2.42 -8.13 10.56
N THR A 111 3.52 -8.85 10.82
CA THR A 111 3.82 -9.46 12.11
C THR A 111 5.15 -8.94 12.61
N VAL A 112 5.25 -8.57 13.89
CA VAL A 112 6.51 -8.15 14.50
C VAL A 112 7.39 -9.39 14.71
N GLY A 113 8.13 -9.79 13.68
CA GLY A 113 9.21 -10.77 13.79
C GLY A 113 10.46 -10.12 14.38
N LYS A 114 11.26 -10.88 15.15
CA LYS A 114 12.54 -10.42 15.68
C LYS A 114 13.39 -9.87 14.52
N PRO A 115 13.92 -8.63 14.59
CA PRO A 115 14.63 -8.03 13.46
C PRO A 115 15.79 -8.95 13.06
N ALA A 116 15.78 -9.44 11.82
CA ALA A 116 16.88 -10.21 11.28
C ALA A 116 18.13 -9.30 11.33
N LYS A 117 19.17 -9.74 12.06
CA LYS A 117 20.44 -9.02 12.13
C LYS A 117 20.91 -8.75 10.70
N ARG A 118 21.00 -7.48 10.29
CA ARG A 118 21.65 -7.10 9.03
C ARG A 118 23.04 -7.72 9.02
N ARG A 119 23.26 -8.76 8.19
CA ARG A 119 24.61 -9.23 7.87
C ARG A 119 25.26 -8.09 7.09
N ARG A 120 26.20 -7.39 7.73
CA ARG A 120 27.17 -6.57 7.01
C ARG A 120 28.09 -7.55 6.29
N ALA A 121 28.10 -7.48 4.96
CA ALA A 121 29.22 -7.94 4.16
C ALA A 121 30.30 -6.86 4.16
#